data_AF-A0A838H715-F1
#
_entry.id   AF-A0A838H715-F1
#
_cell.length_a   1.000
_cell.length_b   1.000
_cell.length_c   1.000
_cell.angle_alpha   90.00
_cell.angle_beta   90.00
_cell.angle_gamma   90.00
#
_symmetry.space_group_name_H-M   'P 1'
#
loop_
_entity.id
_entity.type
_entity.pdbx_description
1 polymer ?
#
loop_
_entity_poly.entity_id
_entity_poly.type
_entity_poly.pdbx_seq_one_letter_code
_entity_poly.pdbx_strand_id
1 'polypeptide(L)'
;MSDPRRLVPRTDRLLADPVLRSATQRLGHRLVKDAVVEAQARCRSGSIEPATVLDTVLAILPQAATTLRPVINATGVIVHTNLG
;
A
#
# COMPACT_ATOMS: atom_id res chain seq x y z
N MET A 1 -15.02 -2.48 -24.30
CA MET A 1 -15.43 -2.98 -22.97
C MET A 1 -14.17 -3.24 -22.16
N SER A 2 -13.70 -2.25 -21.39
CA SER A 2 -12.42 -2.33 -20.67
C SER A 2 -12.53 -3.29 -19.50
N ASP A 3 -11.64 -4.29 -19.45
CA ASP A 3 -11.54 -5.24 -18.32
C ASP A 3 -11.28 -4.46 -17.02
N PRO A 4 -12.12 -4.58 -15.98
CA PRO A 4 -11.90 -3.93 -14.68
C PRO A 4 -10.52 -4.25 -14.08
N ARG A 5 -9.96 -5.41 -14.41
CA ARG A 5 -8.61 -5.82 -13.96
C ARG A 5 -7.48 -5.07 -14.67
N ARG A 6 -7.75 -4.41 -15.80
CA ARG A 6 -6.81 -3.48 -16.46
C ARG A 6 -6.81 -2.08 -15.83
N LEU A 7 -7.81 -1.74 -15.04
CA LEU A 7 -7.89 -0.43 -14.39
C LEU A 7 -7.06 -0.39 -13.11
N VAL A 8 -6.88 -1.54 -12.44
CA VAL A 8 -6.02 -1.63 -11.25
C VAL A 8 -4.58 -1.27 -11.63
N PRO A 9 -4.00 -0.22 -11.02
CA PRO A 9 -2.62 0.19 -11.32
C PRO A 9 -1.63 -0.93 -10.99
N ARG A 10 -0.69 -1.20 -11.89
CA ARG A 10 0.37 -2.19 -11.64
C ARG A 10 1.27 -1.77 -10.49
N THR A 11 1.73 -2.75 -9.73
CA THR A 11 2.64 -2.54 -8.59
C THR A 11 3.89 -1.79 -9.01
N ASP A 12 4.51 -2.17 -10.14
CA ASP A 12 5.72 -1.49 -10.63
C ASP A 12 5.48 -0.02 -11.00
N ARG A 13 4.29 0.28 -11.54
CA ARG A 13 3.89 1.66 -11.86
C ARG A 13 3.71 2.49 -10.60
N LEU A 14 3.11 1.91 -9.55
CA LEU A 14 2.97 2.56 -8.25
C LEU A 14 4.34 2.74 -7.59
N LEU A 15 5.20 1.71 -7.58
CA LEU A 15 6.53 1.80 -6.99
C LEU A 15 7.48 2.76 -7.73
N ALA A 16 7.21 3.03 -9.01
CA ALA A 16 7.92 4.06 -9.78
C ALA A 16 7.46 5.49 -9.44
N ASP A 17 6.32 5.66 -8.76
CA ASP A 17 5.81 6.98 -8.36
C ASP A 17 6.80 7.67 -7.40
N PRO A 18 7.16 8.95 -7.64
CA PRO A 18 8.10 9.67 -6.78
C PRO A 18 7.74 9.62 -5.29
N VAL A 19 6.45 9.68 -4.96
CA VAL A 19 5.97 9.68 -3.56
C VAL A 19 6.24 8.32 -2.91
N LEU A 20 5.94 7.22 -3.61
CA LEU A 20 6.20 5.87 -3.10
C LEU A 20 7.68 5.50 -3.13
N ARG A 21 8.48 6.08 -4.03
CA ARG A 21 9.94 5.97 -3.97
C ARG A 21 10.50 6.65 -2.72
N SER A 22 10.05 7.85 -2.39
CA SER A 22 10.44 8.54 -1.15
C SER A 22 9.97 7.77 0.09
N ALA A 23 8.75 7.21 0.07
CA ALA A 23 8.29 6.34 1.16
C ALA A 23 9.15 5.07 1.29
N THR A 24 9.55 4.47 0.17
CA THR A 24 10.42 3.28 0.14
C THR A 24 11.78 3.57 0.75
N GLN A 25 12.35 4.74 0.48
CA GLN A 25 13.62 5.17 1.08
C GLN A 25 13.52 5.39 2.60
N ARG A 26 12.36 5.86 3.09
CA ARG A 26 12.15 6.15 4.52
C ARG A 26 11.72 4.94 5.35
N LEU A 27 10.85 4.09 4.80
CA LEU A 27 10.16 3.01 5.52
C LEU A 27 10.63 1.60 5.10
N GLY A 28 11.36 1.51 3.99
CA GLY A 28 11.81 0.25 3.41
C GLY A 28 10.85 -0.32 2.37
N HIS A 29 11.41 -1.06 1.42
CA HIS A 29 10.67 -1.60 0.26
C HIS A 29 9.56 -2.58 0.64
N ARG A 30 9.78 -3.43 1.64
CA ARG A 30 8.80 -4.45 2.06
C ARG A 30 7.50 -3.80 2.54
N LEU A 31 7.61 -2.83 3.44
CA LEU A 31 6.46 -2.15 4.03
C LEU A 31 5.63 -1.40 2.96
N VAL A 32 6.31 -0.73 2.01
CA VAL A 32 5.63 -0.06 0.89
C VAL A 32 4.96 -1.05 -0.05
N LYS A 33 5.63 -2.16 -0.38
CA LYS A 33 5.06 -3.20 -1.23
C LYS A 33 3.81 -3.83 -0.61
N ASP A 34 3.82 -4.10 0.69
CA ASP A 34 2.68 -4.70 1.39
C ASP A 34 1.47 -3.75 1.37
N ALA A 35 1.68 -2.45 1.61
CA ALA A 35 0.64 -1.43 1.50
C ALA A 35 0.06 -1.32 0.07
N VAL A 36 0.91 -1.44 -0.96
CA VAL A 36 0.47 -1.46 -2.37
C VAL A 36 -0.40 -2.68 -2.67
N VAL A 37 0.02 -3.87 -2.23
CA VAL A 37 -0.74 -5.11 -2.44
C VAL A 37 -2.11 -5.03 -1.79
N GLU A 38 -2.17 -4.47 -0.58
CA GLU A 38 -3.42 -4.25 0.16
C GLU A 38 -4.37 -3.29 -0.57
N ALA A 39 -3.89 -2.11 -0.98
CA ALA A 39 -4.71 -1.16 -1.73
C ALA A 39 -5.21 -1.74 -3.07
N GLN A 40 -4.37 -2.51 -3.77
CA GLN A 40 -4.77 -3.22 -4.97
C GLN A 40 -5.83 -4.31 -4.70
N ALA A 41 -5.75 -5.01 -3.56
CA ALA A 41 -6.76 -5.99 -3.17
C ALA A 41 -8.12 -5.32 -2.94
N ARG A 42 -8.15 -4.18 -2.24
CA ARG A 42 -9.35 -3.36 -2.04
C ARG A 42 -9.93 -2.83 -3.36
N CYS A 43 -9.08 -2.46 -4.30
CA CYS A 43 -9.53 -2.04 -5.62
C CYS A 43 -10.13 -3.21 -6.40
N ARG A 44 -9.51 -4.40 -6.34
CA ARG A 44 -10.05 -5.62 -6.97
C ARG A 44 -11.39 -6.05 -6.36
N SER A 45 -11.62 -5.84 -5.07
CA SER A 45 -12.90 -6.10 -4.42
C SER A 45 -13.96 -5.03 -4.68
N GLY A 46 -13.63 -3.94 -5.39
CA GLY A 46 -14.53 -2.81 -5.63
C GLY A 46 -14.75 -1.93 -4.39
N SER A 47 -13.92 -2.07 -3.36
CA SER A 47 -14.01 -1.27 -2.13
C SER A 47 -13.44 0.14 -2.32
N ILE A 48 -12.54 0.33 -3.29
CA ILE A 48 -11.98 1.64 -3.68
C ILE A 48 -11.87 1.74 -5.19
N GLU A 49 -11.93 2.98 -5.70
CA GLU A 49 -11.74 3.25 -7.13
C GLU A 49 -10.25 3.14 -7.52
N PRO A 50 -9.91 2.71 -8.74
CA PRO A 50 -8.53 2.62 -9.21
C PRO A 50 -7.73 3.93 -9.09
N ALA A 51 -8.41 5.08 -9.23
CA ALA A 51 -7.79 6.39 -9.08
C ALA A 51 -7.35 6.69 -7.63
N THR A 52 -8.01 6.09 -6.64
CA THR A 52 -7.77 6.31 -5.20
C THR A 52 -6.76 5.32 -4.60
N VAL A 53 -6.21 4.42 -5.41
CA VAL A 53 -5.26 3.40 -4.94
C VAL A 53 -4.02 4.04 -4.34
N LEU A 54 -3.44 5.06 -4.98
CA LEU A 54 -2.25 5.74 -4.46
C LEU A 54 -2.51 6.39 -3.10
N ASP A 55 -3.61 7.13 -2.98
CA ASP A 55 -4.00 7.78 -1.71
C ASP A 55 -4.25 6.75 -0.61
N THR A 56 -4.86 5.62 -0.95
CA THR A 56 -5.07 4.51 -0.01
C THR A 56 -3.75 3.90 0.44
N VAL A 57 -2.77 3.73 -0.45
CA VAL A 57 -1.42 3.27 -0.06
C VAL A 57 -0.81 4.25 0.94
N LEU A 58 -0.86 5.55 0.66
CA LEU A 58 -0.30 6.58 1.55
C LEU A 58 -1.02 6.62 2.90
N ALA A 59 -2.32 6.37 2.94
CA ALA A 59 -3.10 6.29 4.18
C ALA A 59 -2.79 5.03 5.01
N ILE A 60 -2.39 3.92 4.37
CA ILE A 60 -1.92 2.70 5.05
C ILE A 60 -0.52 2.89 5.62
N LEU A 61 0.34 3.65 4.93
CA LEU A 61 1.72 3.87 5.35
C LEU A 61 1.81 4.77 6.59
N PRO A 62 2.63 4.43 7.59
CA PRO A 62 2.85 5.30 8.73
C PRO A 62 3.55 6.60 8.32
N GLN A 63 3.09 7.73 8.85
CA GLN A 63 3.61 9.07 8.53
C GLN A 63 5.08 9.23 8.98
N ALA A 64 5.49 8.56 10.05
CA ALA A 64 6.85 8.58 10.59
C ALA A 64 7.28 7.17 11.04
N ALA A 65 8.59 6.89 10.93
CA ALA A 65 9.19 5.61 11.33
C ALA A 65 9.40 5.49 12.86
N THR A 66 9.07 6.52 13.65
CA THR A 66 9.45 6.60 15.07
C THR A 66 8.33 6.20 16.04
N THR A 67 8.68 5.20 16.85
CA THR A 67 8.20 4.81 18.20
C THR A 67 6.69 4.73 18.48
N LEU A 68 6.23 3.46 18.60
CA LEU A 68 5.20 2.99 19.54
C LEU A 68 3.78 3.55 19.39
N ARG A 69 3.13 3.34 18.24
CA ARG A 69 1.68 3.06 18.25
C ARG A 69 1.34 1.92 17.28
N PRO A 70 0.84 0.77 17.77
CA PRO A 70 0.31 -0.26 16.89
C PRO A 70 -0.99 0.28 16.30
N VAL A 71 -0.96 0.65 15.02
CA VAL A 71 -2.17 1.05 14.31
C VAL A 71 -2.72 -0.17 13.61
N ILE A 72 -3.98 -0.46 13.94
CA ILE A 72 -4.69 -1.71 13.74
C ILE A 72 -5.03 -1.94 12.26
N ASN A 73 -4.79 -3.18 11.82
CA ASN A 73 -5.29 -3.79 10.58
C ASN A 73 -6.80 -3.63 10.43
N ALA A 74 -7.27 -3.09 9.30
CA ALA A 74 -8.70 -3.03 8.97
C ALA A 74 -9.11 -3.94 7.78
N THR A 75 -8.25 -4.82 7.29
CA THR A 75 -8.57 -5.67 6.10
C THR A 75 -8.00 -7.09 6.11
N GLY A 76 -7.46 -7.54 7.23
CA GLY A 76 -7.07 -8.95 7.40
C GLY A 76 -5.59 -9.19 7.10
N VAL A 77 -4.82 -9.17 8.19
CA VAL A 77 -3.50 -9.83 8.37
C VAL A 77 -2.40 -9.25 7.47
N ILE A 78 -1.48 -8.46 8.03
CA ILE A 78 -0.26 -9.05 8.60
C ILE A 78 -0.01 -8.54 10.03
N VAL A 79 0.07 -9.49 10.98
CA VAL A 79 0.66 -9.27 12.30
C VAL A 79 2.03 -9.95 12.33
N HIS A 80 3.04 -9.09 12.31
CA HIS A 80 4.27 -9.09 13.11
C HIS A 80 5.29 -10.25 13.07
N THR A 81 6.49 -9.89 13.56
CA THR A 81 7.56 -10.73 14.15
C THR A 81 8.63 -11.34 13.21
N ASN A 82 9.52 -10.51 12.66
CA ASN A 82 10.97 -10.76 12.75
C ASN A 82 11.76 -9.56 12.20
N LEU A 83 12.23 -8.70 13.10
CA LEU A 83 13.50 -8.02 12.91
C LEU A 83 14.42 -8.56 14.01
N GLY A 84 14.73 -9.86 13.85
CA GLY A 84 16.03 -10.39 14.22
C GLY A 84 16.98 -10.18 13.04
#